data_AF-A0ABD2JLJ8-F1
#
_entry.id   AF-A0ABD2JLJ8-F1
#
_cell.length_a   1.000
_cell.length_b   1.000
_cell.length_c   1.000
_cell.angle_alpha   90.00
_cell.angle_beta   90.00
_cell.angle_gamma   90.00
#
_symmetry.space_group_name_H-M   'P 1'
#
loop_
_entity.id
_entity.type
_entity.pdbx_description
1 polymer ?
#
loop_
_entity_poly.entity_id
_entity_poly.type
_entity_poly.pdbx_seq_one_letter_code
_entity_poly.pdbx_strand_id
1 'polypeptide(L)'
;MPDGPQMGADQLQQHMKNGKAKALITTAKSKLSLALFHRCTFGIGTWSGPFLFVDCLKVRSVCRRRGIGRQMAVEMIRIAAKSNDPLIGWIAKKDATSDAFFQSVF
;
A
#
# COMPACT_ATOMS: atom_id res chain seq x y z
N MET A 1 16.43 8.81 2.48
CA MET A 1 16.01 8.11 3.72
C MET A 1 15.86 6.64 3.40
N PRO A 2 16.50 5.73 4.16
CA PRO A 2 16.55 4.30 3.80
C PRO A 2 15.21 3.55 4.02
N ASP A 3 14.25 4.10 4.78
CA ASP A 3 13.06 3.36 5.21
C ASP A 3 11.69 3.99 4.84
N GLY A 4 11.69 5.10 4.10
CA GLY A 4 10.48 5.80 3.64
C GLY A 4 9.63 6.43 4.74
N PRO A 5 8.50 7.05 4.38
CA PRO A 5 7.58 7.59 5.36
C PRO A 5 6.90 6.43 6.12
N GLN A 6 7.41 6.10 7.31
CA GLN A 6 6.74 5.18 8.22
C GLN A 6 5.83 5.95 9.17
N MET A 7 4.54 5.62 9.19
CA MET A 7 3.61 6.20 10.15
C MET A 7 3.60 5.41 11.45
N GLY A 8 3.66 6.12 12.59
CA GLY A 8 3.40 5.53 13.90
C GLY A 8 1.94 5.11 14.06
N ALA A 9 1.65 4.26 15.05
CA ALA A 9 0.30 3.71 15.27
C ALA A 9 -0.75 4.81 15.55
N ASP A 10 -0.39 5.83 16.32
CA ASP A 10 -1.28 6.95 16.66
C ASP A 10 -1.58 7.82 15.43
N GLN A 11 -0.55 8.11 14.64
CA GLN A 11 -0.68 8.86 13.39
C GLN A 11 -1.54 8.10 12.37
N LEU A 12 -1.35 6.78 12.27
CA LEU A 12 -2.18 5.91 11.46
C LEU A 12 -3.64 5.95 11.91
N GLN A 13 -3.91 5.85 13.21
CA GLN A 13 -5.27 5.92 13.74
C GLN A 13 -5.93 7.26 13.41
N GLN A 14 -5.20 8.36 13.54
CA GLN A 14 -5.69 9.69 13.17
C GLN A 14 -5.93 9.82 11.66
N HIS A 15 -5.04 9.30 10.82
CA HIS A 15 -5.20 9.30 9.37
C HIS A 15 -6.37 8.44 8.91
N MET A 16 -6.63 7.32 9.57
CA MET A 16 -7.82 6.49 9.33
C MET A 16 -9.10 7.25 9.68
N LYS A 17 -9.15 7.93 10.84
CA LYS A 17 -10.28 8.78 11.23
C LYS A 17 -10.53 9.92 10.24
N ASN A 18 -9.45 10.50 9.71
CA ASN A 18 -9.52 11.64 8.79
C ASN A 18 -9.66 11.22 7.31
N GLY A 19 -9.81 9.91 7.02
CA GLY A 19 -9.92 9.39 5.64
C GLY A 19 -8.64 9.52 4.79
N LYS A 20 -7.51 9.87 5.41
CA LYS A 20 -6.18 10.02 4.78
C LYS A 20 -5.41 8.70 4.70
N ALA A 21 -5.80 7.70 5.48
CA ALA A 21 -5.34 6.31 5.36
C ALA A 21 -6.51 5.39 5.04
N LYS A 22 -6.24 4.33 4.29
CA LYS A 22 -7.22 3.32 3.91
C LYS A 22 -6.62 1.93 4.09
N ALA A 23 -7.45 1.00 4.52
CA ALA A 23 -7.11 -0.43 4.55
C ALA A 23 -8.02 -1.21 3.60
N LEU A 24 -7.41 -2.08 2.81
CA LEU A 24 -8.10 -3.13 2.08
C LEU A 24 -7.94 -4.43 2.86
N ILE A 25 -9.06 -5.03 3.23
CA ILE A 25 -9.11 -6.30 3.96
C ILE A 25 -9.78 -7.32 3.05
N THR A 26 -9.11 -8.43 2.79
CA THR A 26 -9.68 -9.56 2.05
C THR A 26 -9.87 -10.75 2.98
N THR A 27 -11.10 -11.26 3.03
CA THR A 27 -11.47 -12.46 3.79
C THR A 27 -11.73 -13.61 2.81
N ALA A 28 -10.79 -14.55 2.72
CA ALA A 28 -10.97 -15.76 1.92
C ALA A 28 -11.02 -16.97 2.85
N LYS A 29 -12.18 -17.61 3.01
CA LYS A 29 -12.38 -18.81 3.85
C LYS A 29 -11.75 -18.67 5.25
N SER A 30 -12.11 -17.60 5.97
CA SER A 30 -11.60 -17.27 7.32
C SER A 30 -10.10 -16.92 7.39
N LYS A 31 -9.44 -16.66 6.25
CA LYS A 31 -8.06 -16.17 6.20
C LYS A 31 -8.04 -14.71 5.78
N LEU A 32 -7.42 -13.88 6.62
CA LEU A 32 -7.30 -12.44 6.46
C LEU A 32 -6.02 -12.09 5.70
N SER A 33 -6.14 -11.24 4.67
CA SER A 33 -5.03 -10.50 4.07
C SER A 33 -5.30 -9.01 4.18
N LEU A 34 -4.26 -8.21 4.41
CA LEU A 34 -4.34 -6.79 4.72
C LEU A 34 -3.41 -6.00 3.81
N ALA A 35 -3.92 -4.93 3.22
CA ALA A 35 -3.12 -3.88 2.60
C ALA A 35 -3.47 -2.57 3.29
N LEU A 36 -2.46 -1.86 3.75
CA LEU A 36 -2.56 -0.54 4.34
C LEU A 36 -1.78 0.43 3.48
N PHE A 37 -2.42 1.55 3.17
CA PHE A 37 -1.83 2.62 2.39
C PHE A 37 -2.41 3.95 2.85
N HIS A 38 -1.64 5.01 2.64
CA HIS A 38 -2.04 6.35 3.00
C HIS A 38 -1.63 7.34 1.92
N ARG A 39 -2.31 8.47 1.90
CA ARG A 39 -1.98 9.55 0.99
C ARG A 39 -0.83 10.35 1.56
N CYS A 40 0.25 10.46 0.80
CA CYS A 40 1.38 11.34 1.08
C CYS A 40 1.29 12.56 0.15
N THR A 41 1.63 13.73 0.66
CA THR A 41 1.75 14.98 -0.12
C THR A 41 3.20 15.45 -0.27
N PHE A 42 4.14 14.76 0.39
CA PHE A 42 5.57 15.04 0.33
C PHE A 42 6.24 13.96 -0.49
N GLY A 43 6.58 14.27 -1.74
CA GLY A 43 7.17 13.30 -2.64
C GLY A 43 8.57 12.88 -2.23
N ILE A 44 8.98 11.74 -2.77
CA ILE A 44 10.33 11.22 -2.69
C ILE A 44 11.13 11.89 -3.82
N GLY A 45 12.12 12.72 -3.49
CA GLY A 45 12.97 13.40 -4.49
C GLY A 45 12.43 14.76 -4.98
N THR A 46 12.45 15.02 -6.29
CA THR A 46 12.09 16.31 -6.92
C THR A 46 10.59 16.47 -7.17
N TRP A 47 9.79 15.42 -6.97
CA TRP A 47 8.38 15.45 -7.27
C TRP A 47 7.58 16.00 -6.09
N SER A 48 6.79 17.05 -6.33
CA SER A 48 5.90 17.68 -5.35
C SER A 48 4.45 17.46 -5.77
N GLY A 49 3.87 16.33 -5.36
CA GLY A 49 2.47 16.02 -5.64
C GLY A 49 1.88 15.01 -4.66
N PRO A 50 0.56 14.82 -4.68
CA PRO A 50 -0.11 13.84 -3.85
C PRO A 50 0.01 12.43 -4.47
N PHE A 51 0.50 11.46 -3.69
CA PHE A 51 0.65 10.06 -4.11
C PHE A 51 0.14 9.13 -3.02
N LEU A 52 -0.19 7.90 -3.38
CA LEU A 52 -0.47 6.86 -2.39
C LEU A 52 0.84 6.14 -2.02
N PHE A 53 1.12 6.04 -0.72
CA PHE A 53 2.22 5.24 -0.22
C PHE A 53 1.70 3.97 0.44
N VAL A 54 2.31 2.84 0.10
CA VAL A 54 2.00 1.52 0.66
C VAL A 54 2.85 1.28 1.89
N ASP A 55 2.25 1.42 3.07
CA ASP A 55 2.93 1.09 4.34
C ASP A 55 3.14 -0.41 4.49
N CYS A 56 2.11 -1.19 4.15
CA CYS A 56 2.08 -2.60 4.51
C CYS A 56 1.18 -3.39 3.56
N LEU A 57 1.74 -4.39 2.90
CA LEU A 57 0.99 -5.43 2.21
C LEU A 57 1.33 -6.79 2.84
N LYS A 58 0.38 -7.36 3.57
CA LYS A 58 0.52 -8.66 4.23
C LYS A 58 -0.50 -9.64 3.67
N VAL A 59 0.00 -10.57 2.86
CA VAL A 59 -0.73 -11.74 2.39
C VAL A 59 -0.18 -12.97 3.11
N ARG A 60 -1.04 -13.71 3.84
CA ARG A 60 -0.64 -14.96 4.50
C ARG A 60 -0.07 -15.94 3.47
N SER A 61 0.98 -16.66 3.83
CA SER A 61 1.69 -17.58 2.93
C SER A 61 0.75 -18.56 2.21
N VAL A 62 -0.20 -19.15 2.94
CA VAL A 62 -1.25 -20.06 2.44
C VAL A 62 -2.19 -19.45 1.38
N CYS A 63 -2.22 -18.12 1.29
CA CYS A 63 -3.06 -17.35 0.37
C CYS A 63 -2.23 -16.72 -0.77
N ARG A 64 -0.90 -16.86 -0.78
CA ARG A 64 -0.03 -16.35 -1.85
C ARG A 64 -0.19 -17.19 -3.11
N ARG A 65 0.16 -16.60 -4.27
CA ARG A 65 0.04 -17.22 -5.61
C ARG A 65 -1.39 -17.64 -5.98
N ARG A 66 -2.41 -17.08 -5.31
CA ARG A 66 -3.84 -17.29 -5.59
C ARG A 66 -4.53 -16.03 -6.14
N GLY A 67 -3.75 -15.07 -6.66
CA GLY A 67 -4.27 -13.81 -7.20
C GLY A 67 -4.68 -12.75 -6.16
N ILE A 68 -4.74 -13.08 -4.86
CA ILE A 68 -5.20 -12.15 -3.81
C ILE A 68 -4.39 -10.85 -3.78
N GLY A 69 -3.05 -10.93 -3.74
CA GLY A 69 -2.21 -9.73 -3.74
C GLY A 69 -2.45 -8.85 -4.98
N ARG A 70 -2.63 -9.47 -6.15
CA ARG A 70 -2.91 -8.75 -7.40
C ARG A 70 -4.27 -8.06 -7.37
N GLN A 71 -5.31 -8.73 -6.86
CA GLN A 71 -6.63 -8.11 -6.68
C GLN A 71 -6.56 -6.89 -5.75
N MET A 72 -5.82 -7.00 -4.65
CA MET A 72 -5.64 -5.89 -3.71
C MET A 72 -4.89 -4.71 -4.37
N ALA A 73 -3.87 -4.98 -5.17
CA ALA A 73 -3.15 -3.95 -5.91
C ALA A 73 -4.02 -3.29 -6.99
N VAL A 74 -4.85 -4.06 -7.71
CA VAL A 74 -5.84 -3.50 -8.67
C VAL A 74 -6.83 -2.57 -7.97
N GLU A 75 -7.34 -2.95 -6.80
CA GLU A 75 -8.20 -2.07 -6.02
C GLU A 75 -7.46 -0.80 -5.55
N MET A 76 -6.19 -0.92 -5.21
CA MET A 76 -5.36 0.23 -4.87
C MET A 76 -5.19 1.19 -6.06
N ILE A 77 -4.94 0.68 -7.27
CA ILE A 77 -4.89 1.47 -8.52
C ILE A 77 -6.22 2.20 -8.74
N ARG A 78 -7.35 1.52 -8.55
CA ARG A 78 -8.69 2.13 -8.67
C ARG A 78 -8.89 3.25 -7.66
N ILE A 79 -8.39 3.08 -6.44
CA ILE A 79 -8.48 4.11 -5.40
C ILE A 79 -7.59 5.31 -5.74
N ALA A 80 -6.37 5.08 -6.21
CA ALA A 80 -5.46 6.14 -6.65
C ALA A 80 -6.07 6.97 -7.79
N ALA A 81 -6.64 6.30 -8.79
CA ALA A 81 -7.33 6.94 -9.91
C ALA A 81 -8.52 7.79 -9.44
N LYS A 82 -9.34 7.27 -8.51
CA LYS A 82 -10.47 8.02 -7.94
C LYS A 82 -10.05 9.23 -7.09
N SER A 83 -8.88 9.16 -6.46
CA SER A 83 -8.36 10.22 -5.59
C SER A 83 -7.42 11.21 -6.30
N ASN A 84 -7.25 11.04 -7.62
CA ASN A 84 -6.32 11.82 -8.45
C ASN A 84 -4.88 11.80 -7.92
N ASP A 85 -4.44 10.62 -7.48
CA ASP A 85 -3.09 10.36 -7.01
C ASP A 85 -2.32 9.63 -8.13
N PRO A 86 -1.52 10.33 -8.95
CA PRO A 86 -0.92 9.77 -10.17
C PRO A 86 0.17 8.73 -9.91
N LEU A 87 0.64 8.60 -8.66
CA LEU A 87 1.74 7.71 -8.30
C LEU A 87 1.36 6.83 -7.11
N ILE A 88 1.91 5.62 -7.11
CA ILE A 88 1.87 4.70 -5.98
C ILE A 88 3.31 4.35 -5.61
N GLY A 89 3.73 4.71 -4.41
CA GLY A 89 5.06 4.43 -3.88
C GLY A 89 5.03 3.28 -2.88
N TRP A 90 6.11 2.49 -2.85
CA TRP A 90 6.35 1.49 -1.82
C TRP A 90 7.84 1.48 -1.46
N ILE A 91 8.15 0.91 -0.29
CA ILE A 91 9.50 0.52 0.03
C ILE A 91 9.52 -0.95 0.40
N ALA A 92 10.41 -1.67 -0.25
CA ALA A 92 10.69 -3.06 0.06
C ALA A 92 12.09 -3.15 0.66
N LYS A 93 12.27 -4.05 1.62
CA LYS A 93 13.63 -4.41 2.06
C LYS A 93 14.40 -4.98 0.86
N LYS A 94 15.70 -4.72 0.81
CA LYS A 94 16.61 -5.35 -0.16
C LYS A 94 16.38 -6.87 -0.11
N ASP A 95 16.15 -7.48 -1.28
CA ASP A 95 15.84 -8.91 -1.48
C ASP A 95 14.43 -9.39 -1.06
N ALA A 96 13.50 -8.47 -0.76
CA ALA A 96 12.14 -8.86 -0.45
C ALA A 96 11.36 -9.24 -1.72
N THR A 97 10.73 -10.41 -1.70
CA THR A 97 9.74 -10.85 -2.72
C THR A 97 8.62 -9.83 -3.00
N SER A 98 8.40 -8.87 -2.10
CA SER A 98 7.47 -7.77 -2.29
C SER A 98 7.90 -6.80 -3.39
N ASP A 99 9.20 -6.57 -3.59
CA ASP A 99 9.67 -5.62 -4.61
C ASP A 99 9.39 -6.14 -6.02
N ALA A 100 9.80 -7.39 -6.29
CA ALA A 100 9.50 -8.09 -7.53
C ALA A 100 7.98 -8.21 -7.77
N PHE A 101 7.19 -8.37 -6.70
CA PHE A 101 5.73 -8.38 -6.81
C PHE A 101 5.21 -7.01 -7.29
N PHE A 102 5.63 -5.91 -6.66
CA PHE A 102 5.12 -4.58 -7.03
C PHE A 102 5.59 -4.14 -8.41
N GLN A 103 6.84 -4.42 -8.79
CA GLN A 103 7.36 -4.19 -10.16
C GLN A 103 6.60 -4.99 -11.24
N SER A 104 5.97 -6.12 -10.88
CA SER A 104 5.16 -6.89 -11.82
C SER A 104 3.72 -6.38 -11.98
N VAL A 105 3.30 -5.42 -11.14
CA VAL A 105 1.92 -4.92 -11.07
C VAL A 105 1.80 -3.46 -11.47
N PHE A 106 2.75 -2.63 -11.07
CA PHE A 106 2.86 -1.21 -11.39
C PHE A 106 3.91 -0.99 -12.47
#